data_AF-A0A356B1Y6-F1
#
_entry.id   AF-A0A356B1Y6-F1
#
_cell.length_a   1.000
_cell.length_b   1.000
_cell.length_c   1.000
_cell.angle_alpha   90.00
_cell.angle_beta   90.00
_cell.angle_gamma   90.00
#
_symmetry.space_group_name_H-M   'P 1'
#
loop_
_entity.id
_entity.type
_entity.pdbx_description
1 polymer ?
#
loop_
_entity_poly.entity_id
_entity_poly.type
_entity_poly.pdbx_seq_one_letter_code
_entity_poly.pdbx_strand_id
1 'polypeptide(L)' 'TEDEIFYGKIEGINDSVSYEGSSVSELKAAFEEAVEDYLELCNLNGKEPEKMYKG' A
#
# COMPACT_ATOMS: atom_id res chain seq x y z
N THR A 1 17.85 -11.90 13.17
CA THR A 1 18.33 -10.78 12.35
C THR A 1 17.07 -10.12 11.86
N GLU A 2 16.71 -8.96 12.41
CA GLU A 2 15.69 -8.14 11.76
C GLU A 2 16.36 -7.63 10.49
N ASP A 3 15.86 -8.04 9.33
CA ASP A 3 16.34 -7.52 8.05
C ASP A 3 16.32 -5.99 8.10
N GLU A 4 17.37 -5.33 7.58
CA GLU A 4 17.49 -3.87 7.51
C GLU A 4 16.49 -3.30 6.48
N ILE A 5 15.20 -3.50 6.76
CA ILE A 5 14.07 -3.26 5.88
C ILE A 5 13.15 -2.22 6.54
N PHE A 6 12.73 -1.24 5.74
CA PHE A 6 11.67 -0.33 6.10
C PHE A 6 10.32 -1.00 5.85
N TYR A 7 9.41 -0.85 6.80
CA TYR A 7 8.03 -1.34 6.70
C TYR A 7 7.05 -0.17 6.62
N GLY A 8 6.04 -0.29 5.76
CA GLY A 8 4.97 0.68 5.60
C GLY A 8 3.61 0.01 5.41
N LYS A 9 2.56 0.78 5.68
CA LYS A 9 1.17 0.40 5.40
C LYS A 9 0.38 1.57 4.84
N ILE A 10 -0.62 1.27 4.04
CA ILE A 10 -1.52 2.27 3.48
C ILE A 10 -2.57 2.60 4.53
N GLU A 11 -2.63 3.88 4.92
CA GLU A 11 -3.63 4.39 5.84
C GLU A 11 -4.76 5.07 5.05
N GLY A 12 -5.97 5.09 5.63
CA GLY A 12 -7.12 5.74 5.00
C GLY A 12 -8.00 4.84 4.14
N ILE A 13 -7.75 3.52 4.20
CA ILE A 13 -8.57 2.44 3.65
C ILE A 13 -8.93 1.46 4.79
N ASN A 14 -10.00 0.65 4.63
CA ASN A 14 -10.28 -0.42 5.62
C ASN A 14 -9.52 -1.70 5.30
N ASP A 15 -9.09 -1.89 4.05
CA ASP A 15 -8.25 -3.01 3.66
C ASP A 15 -6.83 -2.89 4.23
N SER A 16 -6.27 -4.01 4.70
CA SER A 16 -4.89 -4.02 5.23
C SER A 16 -3.90 -4.22 4.09
N VAL A 17 -3.29 -3.14 3.61
CA VAL A 17 -2.24 -3.17 2.58
C VAL A 17 -0.92 -2.70 3.16
N SER A 18 0.12 -3.53 3.04
CA SER A 18 1.47 -3.27 3.54
C SER A 18 2.51 -3.41 2.43
N TYR A 19 3.62 -2.72 2.58
CA TYR A 19 4.74 -2.69 1.64
C TYR A 19 6.06 -2.55 2.41
N GLU A 20 7.16 -2.93 1.79
CA GLU A 20 8.47 -2.92 2.41
C GLU A 20 9.58 -2.62 1.41
N GLY A 21 10.75 -2.21 1.88
CA GLY A 21 11.92 -1.99 1.04
C GLY A 21 13.20 -1.76 1.84
N SER A 22 14.36 -2.08 1.28
CA SER A 22 15.66 -1.99 1.97
C SER A 22 16.27 -0.58 1.89
N SER A 23 15.66 0.30 1.10
CA SER A 23 16.06 1.69 0.93
C SER A 23 14.83 2.59 0.77
N VAL A 24 15.01 3.89 0.97
CA VAL A 24 13.93 4.88 0.76
C VAL A 24 13.38 4.83 -0.66
N SER A 25 14.24 4.59 -1.66
CA SER A 25 13.82 4.51 -3.07
C SER A 25 12.96 3.26 -3.31
N GLU A 26 13.37 2.11 -2.79
CA GLU A 26 12.59 0.87 -2.88
C GLU A 26 11.28 0.99 -2.11
N LEU A 27 11.29 1.58 -0.91
CA LEU A 27 10.09 1.77 -0.10
C LEU A 27 9.04 2.63 -0.83
N LYS A 28 9.47 3.65 -1.57
CA LYS A 28 8.58 4.48 -2.39
C LYS A 28 8.00 3.71 -3.58
N ALA A 29 8.85 2.95 -4.28
CA ALA A 29 8.40 2.12 -5.39
C ALA A 29 7.40 1.05 -4.91
N ALA A 30 7.70 0.38 -3.80
CA ALA A 30 6.82 -0.61 -3.18
C ALA A 30 5.50 0.00 -2.68
N PHE A 31 5.52 1.25 -2.22
CA PHE A 31 4.28 1.96 -1.88
C PHE A 31 3.41 2.22 -3.12
N GLU A 32 4.00 2.71 -4.22
CA GLU A 32 3.27 2.97 -5.47
C GLU A 32 2.69 1.66 -6.05
N GLU A 33 3.49 0.59 -6.09
CA GLU A 33 3.06 -0.75 -6.53
C GLU A 33 1.91 -1.27 -5.66
N ALA A 34 2.03 -1.19 -4.33
CA ALA A 34 0.97 -1.63 -3.41
C ALA A 34 -0.34 -0.83 -3.57
N VAL A 35 -0.26 0.46 -3.95
CA VAL A 35 -1.44 1.27 -4.27
C VAL A 35 -2.07 0.81 -5.59
N GLU A 36 -1.28 0.57 -6.63
CA GLU A 36 -1.78 0.09 -7.93
C GLU A 36 -2.45 -1.28 -7.78
N ASP A 37 -1.79 -2.22 -7.11
CA ASP A 37 -2.32 -3.55 -6.79
C ASP A 37 -3.65 -3.46 -6.04
N TYR A 38 -3.74 -2.56 -5.04
CA TYR A 38 -4.98 -2.33 -4.30
C TYR A 38 -6.13 -1.88 -5.20
N LEU A 39 -5.86 -0.95 -6.13
CA LEU A 39 -6.86 -0.43 -7.06
C LEU A 39 -7.30 -1.52 -8.05
N GLU A 40 -6.36 -2.33 -8.55
CA GLU A 40 -6.67 -3.45 -9.43
C GLU A 40 -7.52 -4.52 -8.73
N LEU A 41 -7.17 -4.87 -7.48
CA LEU A 41 -7.96 -5.79 -6.66
C LEU A 41 -9.38 -5.27 -6.40
N CYS A 42 -9.52 -3.97 -6.13
CA CYS A 42 -10.83 -3.34 -5.99
C CYS A 42 -11.65 -3.50 -7.27
N ASN A 43 -11.07 -3.19 -8.43
CA ASN A 43 -11.72 -3.33 -9.72
C ASN A 43 -12.12 -4.78 -10.02
N LEU A 44 -11.23 -5.75 -9.80
CA LEU A 44 -11.49 -7.18 -10.01
C LEU A 44 -12.64 -7.69 -9.14
N ASN A 45 -12.75 -7.16 -7.91
CA ASN A 45 -13.78 -7.55 -6.96
C ASN A 45 -15.08 -6.73 -7.14
N GLY A 46 -15.14 -5.81 -8.10
CA GLY A 46 -16.28 -4.90 -8.28
C GLY A 46 -16.52 -3.98 -7.07
N LYS A 47 -15.47 -3.73 -6.28
CA LYS A 47 -15.48 -2.85 -5.11
C LYS A 47 -14.95 -1.47 -5.51
N GLU A 48 -15.58 -0.40 -5.02
CA GLU A 48 -14.97 0.93 -5.12
C GLU A 48 -13.83 1.06 -4.09
N PRO A 49 -12.64 1.54 -4.50
CA PRO A 49 -11.53 1.70 -3.58
C PRO A 49 -11.89 2.70 -2.49
N GLU A 50 -11.51 2.37 -1.26
CA GLU A 50 -11.92 3.16 -0.11
C GLU A 50 -11.11 4.47 -0.08
N LYS A 51 -11.81 5.56 0.22
CA LYS A 51 -11.16 6.84 0.51
C LYS A 51 -11.73 7.35 1.82
N MET A 52 -10.94 7.33 2.89
CA MET A 52 -11.24 8.17 4.03
C MET A 52 -11.08 9.64 3.61
N TYR A 53 -12.20 10.34 3.49
CA TYR A 53 -12.23 11.78 3.41
C TYR A 53 -11.63 12.36 4.70
N LYS A 54 -10.49 13.05 4.59
CA LYS A 54 -9.87 13.80 5.67
C LYS A 54 -9.79 15.28 5.27
N GLY A 55 -10.87 16.04 5.44
CA GLY A 55 -10.86 17.50 5.31
C GLY A 55 -12.14 18.10 4.78
#